data_AF-A0A3N5PP53-F1
#
_entry.id   AF-A0A3N5PP53-F1
#
_cell.length_a   1.000
_cell.length_b   1.000
_cell.length_c   1.000
_cell.angle_alpha   90.00
_cell.angle_beta   90.00
_cell.angle_gamma   90.00
#
_symmetry.space_group_name_H-M   'P 1'
#
loop_
_entity.id
_entity.type
_entity.pdbx_description
1 polymer ?
#
loop_
_entity_poly.entity_id
_entity_poly.type
_entity_poly.pdbx_seq_one_letter_code
_entity_poly.pdbx_strand_id
1 'polypeptide(L)'
;MKAQNDFENYRKMLVPFESIEIANKSAESFFEAVKKARNEFHIANVHIIMKVNVMDGASEKVVISSSHFGNTLEGPAMCAWAILEEEEMYRAAKRAAKRLSKRTVDVGSR
;
A
#
# COMPACT_ATOMS: atom_id res chain seq x y z
N MET A 1 5.28 -8.00 18.46
CA MET A 1 5.17 -6.70 17.76
C MET A 1 3.78 -6.15 18.07
N LYS A 2 3.68 -5.00 18.76
CA LYS A 2 2.37 -4.36 19.03
C LYS A 2 1.75 -3.95 17.69
N ALA A 3 0.41 -3.90 17.62
CA ALA A 3 -0.34 -3.60 16.40
C ALA A 3 0.29 -2.41 15.65
N GLN A 4 0.71 -2.69 14.42
CA GLN A 4 1.55 -1.86 13.55
C GLN A 4 0.79 -0.67 12.93
N ASN A 5 -0.51 -0.55 13.23
CA ASN A 5 -1.43 0.37 12.58
C ASN A 5 -1.77 1.53 13.52
N ASP A 6 -1.12 2.67 13.29
CA ASP A 6 -1.49 3.94 13.88
C ASP A 6 -2.70 4.52 13.13
N PHE A 7 -3.89 4.35 13.72
CA PHE A 7 -5.15 4.82 13.12
C PHE A 7 -5.25 6.34 13.00
N GLU A 8 -4.65 7.09 13.93
CA GLU A 8 -4.68 8.56 13.88
C GLU A 8 -3.82 9.05 12.73
N ASN A 9 -2.63 8.47 12.58
CA ASN A 9 -1.74 8.77 11.47
C ASN A 9 -2.35 8.33 10.13
N TYR A 10 -2.97 7.14 10.08
CA TYR A 10 -3.67 6.67 8.88
C TYR A 10 -4.75 7.65 8.42
N ARG A 11 -5.56 8.19 9.35
CA ARG A 11 -6.57 9.21 9.02
C ARG A 11 -5.96 10.49 8.45
N LYS A 12 -4.82 10.94 8.98
CA LYS A 12 -4.10 12.11 8.45
C LYS A 12 -3.63 11.87 7.01
N MET A 13 -3.18 10.65 6.70
CA MET A 13 -2.75 10.25 5.35
C MET A 13 -3.88 10.17 4.32
N LEU A 14 -5.15 10.12 4.77
CA LEU A 14 -6.31 10.16 3.86
C LEU A 14 -6.72 11.57 3.47
N VAL A 15 -6.20 12.60 4.14
CA VAL A 15 -6.50 13.99 3.77
C VAL A 15 -5.88 14.28 2.40
N PRO A 16 -6.67 14.69 1.40
CA PRO A 16 -6.14 15.02 0.08
C PRO A 16 -5.16 16.19 0.14
N PHE A 17 -4.15 16.17 -0.73
CA PHE A 17 -3.30 17.34 -0.93
C PHE A 17 -4.09 18.48 -1.58
N GLU A 18 -3.72 19.71 -1.24
CA GLU A 18 -4.37 20.93 -1.74
C GLU A 18 -4.23 21.11 -3.26
N SER A 19 -3.18 20.55 -3.87
CA SER A 19 -2.96 20.57 -5.32
C SER A 19 -2.07 19.42 -5.79
N ILE A 20 -2.05 19.21 -7.10
CA ILE A 20 -1.17 18.22 -7.76
C ILE A 20 0.31 18.56 -7.55
N GLU A 21 0.68 19.84 -7.58
CA GLU A 21 2.07 20.29 -7.40
C GLU A 21 2.59 19.95 -6.00
N ILE A 22 1.77 20.12 -4.97
CA ILE A 22 2.13 19.78 -3.58
C ILE A 22 2.25 18.26 -3.42
N ALA A 23 1.34 17.50 -4.03
CA ALA A 23 1.41 16.05 -4.06
C ALA A 23 2.69 15.54 -4.73
N ASN A 24 3.08 16.12 -5.87
CA ASN A 24 4.30 15.74 -6.59
C ASN A 24 5.56 16.02 -5.76
N LYS A 25 5.67 17.21 -5.14
CA LYS A 25 6.80 17.52 -4.23
C LYS A 25 6.89 16.56 -3.05
N SER A 26 5.73 16.17 -2.50
CA SER A 26 5.67 15.20 -1.40
C SER A 26 6.10 13.80 -1.86
N ALA A 27 5.68 13.37 -3.04
CA ALA A 27 6.10 12.11 -3.65
C ALA A 27 7.61 12.09 -3.95
N GLU A 28 8.17 13.17 -4.50
CA GLU A 28 9.61 13.32 -4.72
C GLU A 28 10.39 13.18 -3.40
N SER A 29 9.94 13.86 -2.35
CA SER A 29 10.57 13.79 -1.02
C SER A 29 10.52 12.37 -0.45
N PHE A 30 9.41 11.67 -0.65
CA PHE A 30 9.27 10.26 -0.26
C PHE A 30 10.23 9.35 -1.05
N PHE A 31 10.32 9.52 -2.37
CA PHE A 31 11.24 8.75 -3.21
C PHE A 31 12.70 8.97 -2.83
N GLU A 32 13.10 10.21 -2.50
CA GLU A 32 14.44 10.50 -1.99
C GLU A 32 14.69 9.85 -0.62
N ALA A 33 13.69 9.83 0.27
CA ALA A 33 13.80 9.12 1.55
C ALA A 33 13.99 7.60 1.34
N VAL A 34 13.25 6.99 0.42
CA VAL A 34 13.39 5.57 0.11
C VAL A 34 14.73 5.26 -0.56
N LYS A 35 15.20 6.12 -1.47
CA LYS A 35 16.53 6.00 -2.06
C LYS A 35 17.64 6.03 -1.00
N LYS A 36 17.54 6.95 -0.03
CA LYS A 36 18.48 7.02 1.10
C LYS A 36 18.43 5.74 1.94
N ALA A 37 17.24 5.31 2.35
CA ALA A 37 17.06 4.07 3.12
C ALA A 37 17.58 2.84 2.37
N ARG A 38 17.30 2.73 1.07
CA ARG A 38 17.81 1.66 0.20
C ARG A 38 19.33 1.56 0.28
N ASN A 39 20.01 2.70 0.19
CA ASN A 39 21.47 2.75 0.24
C ASN A 39 22.01 2.42 1.64
N GLU A 40 21.36 2.92 2.69
CA GLU A 40 21.71 2.67 4.09
C GLU A 40 21.57 1.19 4.46
N PHE A 41 20.47 0.55 4.07
CA PHE A 41 20.16 -0.84 4.40
C PHE A 41 20.60 -1.84 3.33
N HIS A 42 21.36 -1.40 2.33
CA HIS A 42 21.87 -2.25 1.24
C HIS A 42 20.79 -3.07 0.53
N ILE A 43 19.63 -2.47 0.27
CA ILE A 43 18.52 -3.14 -0.44
C ILE A 43 18.77 -3.03 -1.95
N ALA A 44 18.82 -4.15 -2.66
CA ALA A 44 19.18 -4.17 -4.08
C ALA A 44 18.09 -3.57 -4.97
N ASN A 45 16.84 -4.04 -4.83
CA ASN A 45 15.71 -3.61 -5.65
C ASN A 45 14.55 -3.17 -4.76
N VAL A 46 13.95 -2.04 -5.11
CA VAL A 46 12.74 -1.53 -4.45
C VAL A 46 11.78 -1.07 -5.53
N HIS A 47 10.58 -1.65 -5.54
CA HIS A 47 9.48 -1.17 -6.35
C HIS A 47 8.43 -0.53 -5.44
N ILE A 48 7.98 0.67 -5.80
CA ILE A 48 7.02 1.44 -5.01
C ILE A 48 5.85 1.77 -5.89
N ILE A 49 4.65 1.52 -5.39
CA ILE A 49 3.39 1.98 -5.95
C ILE A 49 2.70 2.82 -4.88
N MET A 50 2.36 4.06 -5.24
CA MET A 50 1.71 5.02 -4.36
C MET A 50 0.35 5.42 -4.94
N LYS A 51 -0.66 5.39 -4.08
CA LYS A 51 -1.93 6.07 -4.33
C LYS A 51 -1.91 7.41 -3.62
N VAL A 52 -2.19 8.48 -4.35
CA VAL A 52 -2.25 9.84 -3.82
C VAL A 52 -3.62 10.43 -4.12
N ASN A 53 -4.22 11.08 -3.14
CA ASN A 53 -5.47 11.84 -3.30
C ASN A 53 -5.13 13.33 -3.41
N VAL A 54 -5.70 14.01 -4.39
CA VAL A 54 -5.47 15.44 -4.66
C VAL A 54 -6.80 16.16 -4.85
N MET A 55 -6.88 17.41 -4.40
CA MET A 55 -7.99 18.29 -4.74
C MET A 55 -7.73 18.96 -6.10
N ASP A 56 -8.75 18.94 -6.96
CA ASP A 56 -8.82 19.71 -8.19
C ASP A 56 -10.10 20.56 -8.14
N GLY A 57 -9.93 21.83 -7.75
CA GLY A 57 -11.03 22.72 -7.39
C GLY A 57 -11.84 22.13 -6.22
N ALA A 58 -13.10 21.80 -6.48
CA ALA A 58 -14.00 21.19 -5.50
C ALA A 58 -14.05 19.66 -5.55
N SER A 59 -13.28 19.02 -6.44
CA SER A 59 -13.32 17.58 -6.67
C SER A 59 -12.07 16.88 -6.13
N GLU A 60 -12.23 15.73 -5.47
CA GLU A 60 -11.12 14.83 -5.13
C GLU A 60 -10.80 13.93 -6.32
N LYS A 61 -9.52 13.85 -6.68
CA LYS A 61 -9.00 12.94 -7.71
C LYS A 61 -7.96 11.99 -7.12
N VAL A 62 -7.91 10.79 -7.68
CA VAL A 62 -6.89 9.78 -7.34
C VAL A 62 -5.82 9.80 -8.42
N VAL A 63 -4.56 9.92 -7.99
CA VAL A 63 -3.38 9.80 -8.83
C VAL A 63 -2.59 8.58 -8.35
N ILE A 64 -2.16 7.74 -9.29
CA ILE A 64 -1.25 6.63 -9.00
C ILE A 64 0.12 7.00 -9.53
N SER A 65 1.14 6.83 -8.69
CA SER A 65 2.54 6.98 -9.06
C SER A 65 3.27 5.66 -8.79
N SER A 66 4.23 5.31 -9.63
CA SER A 66 5.12 4.19 -9.39
C SER A 66 6.57 4.55 -9.71
N SER A 67 7.49 3.95 -8.97
CA SER A 67 8.91 4.12 -9.17
C SER A 67 9.65 2.84 -8.85
N HIS A 68 10.73 2.58 -9.59
CA HIS A 68 11.58 1.42 -9.41
C HIS A 68 13.03 1.87 -9.19
N PHE A 69 13.66 1.34 -8.15
CA PHE A 69 15.06 1.56 -7.83
C PHE A 69 15.82 0.25 -7.95
N GLY A 70 16.85 0.19 -8.81
CA GLY A 70 17.67 -1.00 -9.02
C GLY A 70 17.61 -1.50 -10.46
N ASN A 71 17.60 -2.82 -10.65
CA ASN A 71 17.52 -3.45 -11.97
C ASN A 71 16.09 -3.31 -12.53
N THR A 72 15.91 -2.45 -13.53
CA THR A 72 14.59 -2.15 -14.11
C THR A 72 13.93 -3.36 -14.77
N LEU A 73 14.70 -4.37 -15.19
CA LEU A 73 14.17 -5.61 -15.75
C LEU A 73 13.44 -6.48 -14.71
N GLU A 74 13.75 -6.30 -13.42
CA GLU A 74 13.13 -7.06 -12.34
C GLU A 74 11.82 -6.41 -11.84
N GLY A 75 11.57 -5.14 -12.16
CA GLY A 75 10.39 -4.40 -11.70
C GLY A 75 9.07 -5.11 -12.03
N PRO A 76 8.79 -5.47 -13.29
CA PRO A 76 7.56 -6.19 -13.65
C PRO A 76 7.39 -7.52 -12.90
N ALA A 77 8.47 -8.28 -12.70
CA ALA A 77 8.44 -9.55 -11.99
C ALA A 77 8.14 -9.35 -10.50
N MET A 78 8.70 -8.31 -9.86
CA MET A 78 8.39 -7.94 -8.48
C MET A 78 6.91 -7.59 -8.31
N CYS A 79 6.34 -6.80 -9.22
CA CYS A 79 4.90 -6.48 -9.21
C CYS A 79 4.04 -7.72 -9.39
N ALA A 80 4.39 -8.60 -10.34
CA ALA A 80 3.65 -9.84 -10.59
C ALA A 80 3.67 -10.75 -9.35
N TRP A 81 4.83 -10.90 -8.70
CA TRP A 81 4.93 -11.67 -7.45
C TRP A 81 4.07 -11.06 -6.34
N ALA A 82 4.13 -9.75 -6.12
CA ALA A 82 3.34 -9.07 -5.10
C ALA A 82 1.82 -9.25 -5.30
N ILE A 83 1.34 -9.17 -6.54
CA ILE A 83 -0.09 -9.40 -6.87
C ILE A 83 -0.50 -10.83 -6.55
N LEU A 84 0.33 -11.82 -6.89
CA LEU A 84 0.03 -13.23 -6.64
C LEU A 84 -0.03 -13.54 -5.13
N GLU A 85 0.92 -13.00 -4.35
CA GLU A 85 0.92 -13.12 -2.89
C GLU A 85 -0.32 -12.46 -2.27
N GLU A 86 -0.70 -11.26 -2.72
CA GLU A 86 -1.92 -10.58 -2.27
C GLU A 86 -3.17 -11.43 -2.55
N GLU A 87 -3.27 -11.99 -3.75
CA GLU A 87 -4.40 -12.85 -4.12
C GLU A 87 -4.46 -14.10 -3.24
N GLU A 88 -3.32 -14.73 -2.95
CA GLU A 88 -3.25 -15.88 -2.07
C GLU A 88 -3.67 -15.52 -0.63
N MET A 89 -3.17 -14.41 -0.09
CA MET A 89 -3.55 -13.90 1.23
C MET A 89 -5.05 -13.61 1.30
N TYR A 90 -5.63 -12.98 0.27
CA TYR A 90 -7.06 -12.71 0.18
C TYR A 90 -7.88 -14.00 0.16
N ARG A 91 -7.46 -15.00 -0.62
CA ARG A 91 -8.10 -16.33 -0.65
C ARG A 91 -7.99 -17.03 0.71
N ALA A 92 -6.86 -16.92 1.40
CA ALA A 92 -6.67 -17.45 2.75
C ALA A 92 -7.62 -16.76 3.77
N ALA A 93 -7.71 -15.43 3.74
CA ALA A 93 -8.61 -14.66 4.59
C ALA A 93 -10.09 -15.03 4.36
N LYS A 94 -10.52 -15.16 3.10
CA LYS A 94 -11.87 -15.65 2.76
C LYS A 94 -12.16 -17.05 3.32
N ARG A 95 -11.19 -17.97 3.22
CA ARG A 95 -11.33 -19.32 3.77
C ARG A 95 -11.47 -19.30 5.29
N ALA A 96 -10.67 -18.47 5.97
CA ALA A 96 -10.77 -18.28 7.42
C ALA A 96 -12.12 -17.70 7.84
N ALA A 97 -12.59 -16.64 7.16
CA ALA A 97 -13.88 -16.02 7.42
C ALA A 97 -15.05 -17.01 7.24
N LYS A 98 -15.02 -17.85 6.19
CA LYS A 98 -16.02 -18.89 5.95
C LYS A 98 -16.01 -19.99 7.01
N ARG A 99 -14.84 -20.34 7.57
CA ARG A 99 -14.73 -21.30 8.67
C ARG A 99 -15.30 -20.72 9.97
N LEU A 100 -15.02 -19.45 10.25
CA LEU A 100 -15.56 -18.74 11.40
C LEU A 100 -17.08 -18.62 11.33
N SER A 101 -17.64 -18.24 10.18
CA SER A 101 -19.11 -18.12 10.03
C SER A 101 -19.83 -19.46 10.21
N LYS A 102 -19.26 -20.58 9.74
CA LYS A 102 -19.80 -21.92 9.99
C LYS A 102 -19.79 -22.30 11.47
N ARG A 103 -18.74 -21.92 12.21
CA ARG A 103 -18.64 -22.17 13.65
C ARG A 103 -19.69 -21.41 14.45
N THR A 104 -20.01 -20.17 14.06
CA THR A 104 -21.02 -19.36 14.76
C THR A 104 -22.44 -19.92 14.59
N VAL A 105 -22.76 -20.51 13.43
CA VAL A 105 -24.08 -21.13 13.17
C VAL A 105 -24.28 -22.41 14.01
N ASP A 106 -23.21 -23.17 14.27
CA ASP A 106 -23.28 -24.44 15.02
C ASP A 106 -23.48 -24.23 16.53
N VAL A 107 -23.10 -23.06 17.05
CA VAL A 107 -23.23 -22.71 18.50
C VAL A 107 -24.59 -22.07 18.82
N GLY A 108 -25.28 -21.48 17.83
CA GLY A 108 -26.62 -20.87 18.01
C GLY A 108 -27.80 -21.83 17.80
N SER A 109 -27.55 -23.12 17.61
CA SER A 109 -28.56 -24.15 17.27
C SER A 109 -28.83 -25.15 18.41
N ARG A 110 -28.56 -24.80 19.67
CA ARG A 110 -28.85 -25.63 20.85
C ARG A 110 -29.72 -24.92 21.86
#